data_AF-A0A1X1XXS8-F1
#
_entry.id   AF-A0A1X1XXS8-F1
#
_cell.length_a   1.000
_cell.length_b   1.000
_cell.length_c   1.000
_cell.angle_alpha   90.00
_cell.angle_beta   90.00
_cell.angle_gamma   90.00
#
_symmetry.space_group_name_H-M   'P 1'
#
loop_
_entity.id
_entity.type
_entity.pdbx_description
1 polymer ?
#
loop_
_entity_poly.entity_id
_entity_poly.type
_entity_poly.pdbx_seq_one_letter_code
_entity_poly.pdbx_strand_id
1 'polypeptide(L)'
;MHVPVPDKLWLAPEAAERKGGQFLLNASNQIASAAADPLPFAPIQDLINARQLALRTYAIRSNDFKANLEARAIPATIQREYRLARLPRFIWVVEAVDRQLRQAGAPCVVGEAVLDATSSDRAPEEIALHVHGVMWLQQTSGKLRFPITGDPQPYVSGGVGAP
;
A
#
# COMPACT_ATOMS: atom_id res chain seq x y z
N MET A 1 -7.88 20.60 -8.93
CA MET A 1 -7.81 21.25 -7.61
C MET A 1 -6.50 20.80 -6.99
N HIS A 2 -5.47 21.66 -6.95
CA HIS A 2 -4.19 21.29 -6.33
C HIS A 2 -4.32 21.43 -4.81
N VAL A 3 -4.23 20.31 -4.09
CA VAL A 3 -4.14 20.30 -2.64
C VAL A 3 -2.72 20.76 -2.28
N PRO A 4 -2.54 21.82 -1.46
CA PRO A 4 -1.21 22.30 -1.09
C PRO A 4 -0.45 21.22 -0.33
N VAL A 5 0.78 20.97 -0.78
CA VAL A 5 1.67 19.95 -0.24
C VAL A 5 2.46 20.56 0.92
N PRO A 6 2.45 19.98 2.14
CA PRO A 6 3.25 20.49 3.27
C PRO A 6 4.74 20.64 2.92
N ASP A 7 5.43 21.62 3.52
CA ASP A 7 6.83 22.05 3.29
C ASP A 7 7.94 20.97 3.45
N LYS A 8 7.57 19.68 3.59
CA LYS A 8 8.48 18.55 3.78
C LYS A 8 8.12 17.32 2.94
N LEU A 9 7.22 17.46 1.97
CA LEU A 9 6.91 16.43 0.97
C LEU A 9 7.64 16.79 -0.32
N TRP A 10 8.69 16.02 -0.60
CA TRP A 10 9.60 16.24 -1.73
C TRP A 10 9.24 15.33 -2.90
N LEU A 11 8.79 14.11 -2.60
CA LEU A 11 8.28 13.17 -3.59
C LEU A 11 6.90 13.65 -4.06
N ALA A 12 6.75 13.87 -5.37
CA ALA A 12 5.48 14.24 -5.97
C ALA A 12 4.46 13.08 -5.90
N PRO A 13 3.15 13.37 -5.72
CA PRO A 13 2.11 12.34 -5.65
C PRO A 13 2.07 11.44 -6.89
N GLU A 14 2.26 12.00 -8.09
CA GLU A 14 2.24 11.26 -9.34
C GLU A 14 3.44 10.32 -9.47
N ALA A 15 4.59 10.73 -8.92
CA ALA A 15 5.77 9.88 -8.86
C ALA A 15 5.59 8.74 -7.85
N ALA A 16 5.00 9.04 -6.69
CA ALA A 16 4.65 8.05 -5.69
C ALA A 16 3.64 7.03 -6.24
N GLU A 17 2.54 7.46 -6.85
CA GLU A 17 1.51 6.60 -7.43
C GLU A 17 2.07 5.67 -8.49
N ARG A 18 2.81 6.22 -9.47
CA ARG A 18 3.42 5.46 -10.55
C ARG A 18 4.38 4.40 -10.01
N LYS A 19 5.22 4.76 -9.04
CA LYS A 19 6.22 3.82 -8.51
C LYS A 19 5.59 2.80 -7.56
N GLY A 20 4.72 3.23 -6.65
CA GLY A 20 3.97 2.35 -5.75
C GLY A 20 3.09 1.36 -6.50
N GLY A 21 2.38 1.81 -7.56
CA GLY A 21 1.62 0.93 -8.44
C GLY A 21 2.49 -0.11 -9.14
N GLN A 22 3.69 0.27 -9.59
CA GLN A 22 4.66 -0.67 -10.17
C GLN A 22 5.13 -1.71 -9.15
N PHE A 23 5.44 -1.30 -7.91
CA PHE A 23 5.83 -2.23 -6.86
C PHE A 23 4.72 -3.22 -6.53
N LEU A 24 3.49 -2.73 -6.36
CA LEU A 24 2.30 -3.55 -6.12
C LEU A 24 2.08 -4.59 -7.22
N LEU A 25 2.12 -4.17 -8.49
CA LEU A 25 1.95 -5.06 -9.63
C LEU A 25 3.02 -6.17 -9.64
N ASN A 26 4.29 -5.79 -9.50
CA ASN A 26 5.40 -6.73 -9.53
C ASN A 26 5.29 -7.77 -8.39
N ALA A 27 5.00 -7.30 -7.18
CA ALA A 27 4.84 -8.16 -6.01
C ALA A 27 3.63 -9.11 -6.16
N SER A 28 2.48 -8.58 -6.61
CA SER A 28 1.30 -9.40 -6.86
C SER A 28 1.59 -10.49 -7.88
N ASN A 29 2.32 -10.20 -8.96
CA ASN A 29 2.65 -11.19 -9.99
C ASN A 29 3.59 -12.26 -9.44
N GLN A 30 4.60 -11.87 -8.65
CA GLN A 30 5.51 -12.81 -8.01
C GLN A 30 4.77 -13.75 -7.06
N ILE A 31 3.93 -13.20 -6.18
CA ILE A 31 3.14 -14.00 -5.22
C ILE A 31 2.16 -14.93 -5.94
N ALA A 32 1.41 -14.41 -6.92
CA ALA A 32 0.46 -15.21 -7.69
C ALA A 32 1.14 -16.37 -8.43
N SER A 33 2.33 -16.14 -9.00
CA SER A 33 3.09 -17.18 -9.70
C SER A 33 3.62 -18.30 -8.80
N ALA A 34 3.78 -18.01 -7.50
CA ALA A 34 4.28 -18.95 -6.50
C ALA A 34 3.17 -19.60 -5.65
N ALA A 35 1.91 -19.15 -5.81
CA ALA A 35 0.80 -19.63 -5.01
C ALA A 35 0.38 -21.05 -5.44
N ALA A 36 0.29 -21.96 -4.48
CA ALA A 36 -0.22 -23.31 -4.70
C ALA A 36 -1.75 -23.36 -4.72
N ASP A 37 -2.39 -22.47 -3.95
CA ASP A 37 -3.83 -22.32 -3.85
C ASP A 37 -4.30 -21.01 -4.52
N PRO A 38 -5.56 -20.94 -4.97
CA PRO A 38 -6.14 -19.69 -5.46
C PRO A 38 -6.03 -18.57 -4.42
N LEU A 39 -5.60 -17.39 -4.87
CA LEU A 39 -5.58 -16.18 -4.05
C LEU A 39 -7.02 -15.75 -3.72
N PRO A 40 -7.26 -15.15 -2.52
CA PRO A 40 -8.60 -14.76 -2.10
C PRO A 40 -9.19 -13.61 -2.90
N PHE A 41 -8.36 -12.89 -3.65
CA PHE A 41 -8.78 -11.87 -4.60
C PHE A 41 -7.91 -11.96 -5.86
N ALA A 42 -8.42 -11.39 -6.96
CA ALA A 42 -7.74 -11.46 -8.25
C ALA A 42 -6.36 -10.77 -8.20
N PRO A 43 -5.31 -11.36 -8.78
CA PRO A 43 -4.03 -10.69 -8.97
C PRO A 43 -4.20 -9.28 -9.56
N ILE A 44 -3.33 -8.34 -9.18
CA ILE A 44 -3.44 -6.94 -9.61
C ILE A 44 -3.44 -6.83 -11.14
N GLN A 45 -2.67 -7.66 -11.84
CA GLN A 45 -2.68 -7.71 -13.30
C GLN A 45 -4.06 -8.03 -13.89
N ASP A 46 -4.80 -8.94 -13.25
CA ASP A 46 -6.14 -9.33 -13.71
C ASP A 46 -7.15 -8.21 -13.46
N LEU A 47 -7.04 -7.52 -12.33
CA LEU A 47 -7.85 -6.32 -12.04
C LEU A 47 -7.58 -5.19 -13.05
N ILE A 48 -6.32 -5.02 -13.49
CA ILE A 48 -5.97 -4.07 -14.56
C ILE A 48 -6.64 -4.48 -15.87
N ASN A 49 -6.48 -5.75 -16.27
CA ASN A 49 -7.04 -6.28 -17.52
C ASN A 49 -8.57 -6.14 -17.57
N ALA A 50 -9.23 -6.37 -16.43
CA ALA A 50 -10.68 -6.21 -16.27
C ALA A 50 -11.14 -4.75 -16.07
N ARG A 51 -10.21 -3.78 -16.04
CA ARG A 51 -10.47 -2.36 -15.73
C ARG A 51 -11.14 -2.13 -14.37
N GLN A 52 -10.91 -3.03 -13.43
CA GLN A 52 -11.43 -3.01 -12.06
C GLN A 52 -10.43 -2.45 -11.05
N LEU A 53 -9.16 -2.26 -11.41
CA LEU A 53 -8.21 -1.59 -10.52
C LEU A 53 -8.40 -0.06 -10.54
N ALA A 54 -8.41 0.54 -9.36
CA ALA A 54 -8.07 1.96 -9.16
C ALA A 54 -6.85 2.07 -8.25
N LEU A 55 -6.04 3.09 -8.47
CA LEU A 55 -5.03 3.49 -7.49
C LEU A 55 -5.57 4.66 -6.68
N ARG A 56 -5.25 4.67 -5.40
CA ARG A 56 -5.53 5.80 -4.51
C ARG A 56 -4.23 6.21 -3.83
N THR A 57 -3.82 7.45 -4.05
CA THR A 57 -2.57 7.98 -3.50
C THR A 57 -2.84 9.14 -2.55
N TYR A 58 -2.31 9.07 -1.34
CA TYR A 58 -2.48 10.14 -0.35
C TYR A 58 -1.27 10.27 0.57
N ALA A 59 -1.00 11.51 0.98
CA ALA A 59 0.01 11.82 1.98
C ALA A 59 -0.65 11.81 3.37
N ILE A 60 0.03 11.22 4.35
CA ILE A 60 -0.45 11.16 5.73
C ILE A 60 0.73 11.25 6.69
N ARG A 61 0.49 11.76 7.92
CA ARG A 61 1.50 11.67 8.97
C ARG A 61 1.64 10.22 9.41
N SER A 62 2.86 9.75 9.61
CA SER A 62 3.11 8.36 9.99
C SER A 62 2.42 7.96 11.30
N ASN A 63 2.27 8.88 12.26
CA ASN A 63 1.53 8.62 13.49
C ASN A 63 0.03 8.41 13.24
N ASP A 64 -0.58 9.21 12.35
CA ASP A 64 -1.99 9.09 12.00
C ASP A 64 -2.23 7.79 11.22
N PHE A 65 -1.32 7.43 10.32
CA PHE A 65 -1.31 6.13 9.64
C PHE A 65 -1.30 4.97 10.65
N LYS A 66 -0.36 4.99 11.61
CA LYS A 66 -0.25 3.95 12.65
C LYS A 66 -1.47 3.87 13.55
N ALA A 67 -2.07 5.02 13.89
CA ALA A 67 -3.27 5.08 14.71
C ALA A 67 -4.49 4.49 13.97
N ASN A 68 -4.54 4.60 12.64
CA ASN A 68 -5.66 4.13 11.83
C ASN A 68 -5.59 2.65 11.43
N LEU A 69 -4.47 1.94 11.70
CA LEU A 69 -4.28 0.55 11.25
C LEU A 69 -5.39 -0.41 11.69
N GLU A 70 -5.90 -0.23 12.91
CA GLU A 70 -6.93 -1.09 13.48
C GLU A 70 -8.30 -0.89 12.82
N ALA A 71 -8.69 0.36 12.61
CA ALA A 71 -9.96 0.71 11.95
C ALA A 71 -9.98 0.24 10.48
N ARG A 72 -8.80 -0.01 9.90
CA ARG A 72 -8.66 -0.51 8.53
C ARG A 72 -8.90 -2.02 8.40
N ALA A 73 -9.09 -2.75 9.50
CA ALA A 73 -9.19 -4.22 9.52
C ALA A 73 -7.97 -4.93 8.90
N ILE A 74 -6.77 -4.33 8.99
CA ILE A 74 -5.51 -4.96 8.57
C ILE A 74 -5.18 -6.12 9.54
N PRO A 75 -4.55 -7.22 9.11
CA PRO A 75 -4.23 -8.34 10.01
C PRO A 75 -3.30 -7.93 11.14
N ALA A 76 -3.53 -8.43 12.36
CA ALA A 76 -2.77 -8.03 13.56
C ALA A 76 -1.25 -8.24 13.44
N THR A 77 -0.81 -9.26 12.69
CA THR A 77 0.61 -9.49 12.39
C THR A 77 1.20 -8.32 11.61
N ILE A 78 0.55 -7.91 10.53
CA ILE A 78 0.94 -6.77 9.68
C ILE A 78 0.84 -5.45 10.46
N GLN A 79 -0.22 -5.26 11.25
CA GLN A 79 -0.37 -4.06 12.08
C GLN A 79 0.81 -3.89 13.05
N ARG A 80 1.24 -4.98 13.71
CA ARG A 80 2.38 -4.95 14.62
C ARG A 80 3.65 -4.46 13.91
N GLU A 81 3.87 -4.94 12.69
CA GLU A 81 5.05 -4.57 11.91
C GLU A 81 5.02 -3.09 11.48
N TYR A 82 3.88 -2.58 11.02
CA TYR A 82 3.73 -1.15 10.76
C TYR A 82 3.90 -0.29 12.01
N ARG A 83 3.40 -0.73 13.18
CA ARG A 83 3.56 0.02 14.45
C ARG A 83 5.04 0.14 14.83
N LEU A 84 5.82 -0.93 14.64
CA LEU A 84 7.25 -0.98 14.94
C LEU A 84 8.13 -0.35 13.84
N ALA A 85 7.62 -0.22 12.62
CA ALA A 85 8.34 0.39 11.51
C ALA A 85 8.78 1.82 11.83
N ARG A 86 10.01 2.18 11.48
CA ARG A 86 10.44 3.58 11.50
C ARG A 86 9.99 4.23 10.20
N LEU A 87 9.03 5.13 10.32
CA LEU A 87 8.48 5.88 9.21
C LEU A 87 8.90 7.36 9.35
N PRO A 88 9.21 8.06 8.25
CA PRO A 88 9.39 9.50 8.26
C PRO A 88 8.10 10.20 8.74
N ARG A 89 8.19 11.50 9.06
CA ARG A 89 7.05 12.25 9.59
C ARG A 89 5.83 12.19 8.66
N PHE A 90 6.06 12.29 7.36
CA PHE A 90 5.05 12.12 6.32
C PHE A 90 5.45 10.94 5.43
N ILE A 91 4.46 10.19 5.00
CA ILE A 91 4.60 9.09 4.05
C ILE A 91 3.61 9.28 2.92
N TRP A 92 3.94 8.72 1.76
CA TRP A 92 2.94 8.45 0.73
C TRP A 92 2.40 7.04 0.93
N VAL A 93 1.09 6.92 0.83
CA VAL A 93 0.40 5.65 0.81
C VAL A 93 -0.28 5.51 -0.55
N VAL A 94 0.03 4.42 -1.26
CA VAL A 94 -0.55 4.07 -2.54
C VAL A 94 -1.34 2.78 -2.35
N GLU A 95 -2.66 2.86 -2.41
CA GLU A 95 -3.56 1.72 -2.29
C GLU A 95 -3.98 1.21 -3.66
N ALA A 96 -3.88 -0.10 -3.87
CA ALA A 96 -4.57 -0.80 -4.95
C ALA A 96 -6.00 -1.11 -4.50
N VAL A 97 -6.98 -0.53 -5.18
CA VAL A 97 -8.40 -0.63 -4.84
C VAL A 97 -9.14 -1.41 -5.92
N ASP A 98 -9.86 -2.46 -5.50
CA ASP A 98 -10.82 -3.17 -6.34
C ASP A 98 -12.14 -2.36 -6.42
N ARG A 99 -12.48 -1.93 -7.63
CA ARG A 99 -13.70 -1.13 -7.89
C ARG A 99 -14.98 -1.90 -7.62
N GLN A 100 -15.03 -3.21 -7.86
CA GLN A 100 -16.24 -3.99 -7.60
C GLN A 100 -16.52 -4.10 -6.10
N LEU A 101 -15.48 -4.43 -5.32
CA LEU A 101 -15.60 -4.46 -3.86
C LEU A 101 -15.99 -3.10 -3.30
N ARG A 102 -15.39 -2.02 -3.83
CA ARG A 102 -15.74 -0.65 -3.44
C ARG A 102 -17.20 -0.32 -3.74
N GLN A 103 -17.70 -0.66 -4.93
CA GLN A 103 -19.10 -0.43 -5.32
C GLN A 103 -20.08 -1.23 -4.45
N ALA A 104 -19.67 -2.43 -4.01
CA ALA A 104 -20.44 -3.26 -3.09
C ALA A 104 -20.39 -2.77 -1.62
N GLY A 105 -19.62 -1.72 -1.31
CA GLY A 105 -19.45 -1.24 0.07
C GLY A 105 -18.62 -2.17 0.96
N ALA A 106 -17.85 -3.09 0.37
CA ALA A 106 -16.99 -4.02 1.07
C ALA A 106 -15.56 -3.44 1.27
N PRO A 107 -14.76 -4.00 2.18
CA PRO A 107 -13.31 -3.80 2.18
C PRO A 107 -12.75 -4.04 0.77
N CYS A 108 -12.01 -3.08 0.24
CA CYS A 108 -11.69 -3.01 -1.19
C CYS A 108 -10.21 -2.76 -1.49
N VAL A 109 -9.39 -2.54 -0.47
CA VAL A 109 -7.94 -2.42 -0.66
C VAL A 109 -7.36 -3.82 -0.74
N VAL A 110 -6.78 -4.12 -1.89
CA VAL A 110 -6.14 -5.42 -2.19
C VAL A 110 -4.62 -5.35 -2.06
N GLY A 111 -4.05 -4.15 -1.92
CA GLY A 111 -2.65 -3.95 -1.61
C GLY A 111 -2.31 -2.50 -1.29
N GLU A 112 -1.18 -2.28 -0.62
CA GLU A 112 -0.68 -0.96 -0.25
C GLU A 112 0.85 -0.90 -0.38
N ALA A 113 1.36 0.17 -0.99
CA ALA A 113 2.75 0.58 -0.92
C ALA A 113 2.89 1.82 -0.03
N VAL A 114 3.87 1.82 0.87
CA VAL A 114 4.24 2.94 1.73
C VAL A 114 5.60 3.45 1.30
N LEU A 115 5.67 4.71 0.89
CA LEU A 115 6.88 5.35 0.39
C LEU A 115 7.32 6.52 1.28
N ASP A 116 8.63 6.76 1.31
CA ASP A 116 9.19 7.94 1.97
C ASP A 116 8.81 9.21 1.18
N ALA A 117 8.00 10.06 1.81
CA ALA A 117 7.58 11.33 1.22
C ALA A 117 8.72 12.35 1.02
N THR A 118 9.88 12.12 1.64
CA THR A 118 11.08 12.96 1.54
C THR A 118 12.07 12.46 0.50
N SER A 119 11.82 11.30 -0.10
CA SER A 119 12.62 10.78 -1.23
C SER A 119 12.42 11.62 -2.49
N SER A 120 13.25 11.38 -3.52
CA SER A 120 13.20 12.14 -4.77
C SER A 120 12.29 11.47 -5.81
N ASP A 121 11.71 12.25 -6.71
CA ASP A 121 10.92 11.73 -7.85
C ASP A 121 11.68 10.74 -8.75
N ARG A 122 13.01 10.85 -8.79
CA ARG A 122 13.89 9.98 -9.59
C ARG A 122 14.21 8.67 -8.90
N ALA A 123 14.14 8.64 -7.57
CA ALA A 123 14.37 7.45 -6.76
C ALA A 123 13.37 7.45 -5.60
N PRO A 124 12.08 7.17 -5.86
CA PRO A 124 11.10 7.01 -4.79
C PRO A 124 11.46 5.79 -3.95
N GLU A 125 11.59 5.99 -2.64
CA GLU A 125 12.00 4.93 -1.72
C GLU A 125 10.77 4.23 -1.13
N GLU A 126 10.66 2.92 -1.36
CA GLU A 126 9.67 2.05 -0.71
C GLU A 126 10.12 1.70 0.70
N ILE A 127 9.28 1.98 1.68
CA ILE A 127 9.50 1.58 3.07
C ILE A 127 8.81 0.25 3.35
N ALA A 128 7.60 0.06 2.83
CA ALA A 128 6.85 -1.17 3.00
C ALA A 128 5.93 -1.43 1.80
N LEU A 129 5.65 -2.71 1.57
CA LEU A 129 4.61 -3.16 0.65
C LEU A 129 3.81 -4.26 1.33
N HIS A 130 2.51 -4.26 1.12
CA HIS A 130 1.61 -5.29 1.60
C HIS A 130 0.60 -5.64 0.50
N VAL A 131 0.60 -6.89 0.04
CA VAL A 131 -0.33 -7.41 -0.97
C VAL A 131 -0.51 -8.91 -0.80
N HIS A 132 -1.72 -9.43 -1.00
CA HIS A 132 -2.05 -10.87 -0.82
C HIS A 132 -1.66 -11.41 0.56
N GLY A 133 -1.79 -10.60 1.62
CA GLY A 133 -1.40 -10.99 2.98
C GLY A 133 0.12 -11.15 3.18
N VAL A 134 0.92 -10.81 2.18
CA VAL A 134 2.39 -10.83 2.26
C VAL A 134 2.90 -9.41 2.35
N MET A 135 3.79 -9.17 3.30
CA MET A 135 4.45 -7.90 3.51
C MET A 135 5.96 -8.04 3.49
N TRP A 136 6.62 -7.04 2.92
CA TRP A 136 8.01 -6.73 3.21
C TRP A 136 8.12 -5.33 3.80
N LEU A 137 9.10 -5.18 4.70
CA LEU A 137 9.37 -3.96 5.43
C LEU A 137 10.87 -3.67 5.43
N GLN A 138 11.26 -2.47 5.04
CA GLN A 138 12.64 -2.01 5.15
C GLN A 138 12.97 -1.72 6.62
N GLN A 139 14.06 -2.31 7.11
CA GLN A 139 14.59 -2.04 8.44
C GLN A 139 15.56 -0.86 8.40
N THR A 140 15.81 -0.25 9.56
CA THR A 140 16.81 0.82 9.74
C THR A 140 18.23 0.44 9.33
N SER A 141 18.54 -0.86 9.29
CA SER A 141 19.83 -1.37 8.82
C SER A 141 19.96 -1.40 7.30
N GLY A 142 18.90 -1.01 6.57
CA GLY A 142 18.78 -1.20 5.13
C GLY A 142 18.39 -2.64 4.72
N LYS A 143 18.32 -3.57 5.68
CA LYS A 143 17.88 -4.95 5.41
C LYS A 143 16.37 -5.02 5.23
N LEU A 144 15.92 -5.91 4.36
CA LEU A 144 14.51 -6.23 4.22
C LEU A 144 14.11 -7.29 5.25
N ARG A 145 12.99 -7.04 5.94
CA ARG A 145 12.30 -8.06 6.72
C ARG A 145 11.19 -8.65 5.85
N PHE A 146 11.36 -9.90 5.48
CA PHE A 146 10.47 -10.62 4.57
C PHE A 146 10.66 -12.14 4.71
N PRO A 147 9.61 -12.97 4.52
CA PRO A 147 8.21 -12.58 4.42
C PRO A 147 7.58 -12.34 5.79
N ILE A 148 6.74 -11.33 5.88
CA ILE A 148 5.77 -11.17 6.98
C ILE A 148 4.43 -11.58 6.40
N THR A 149 3.78 -12.57 6.99
CA THR A 149 2.48 -13.05 6.52
C THR A 149 1.35 -12.64 7.46
N GLY A 150 0.18 -12.43 6.87
CA GLY A 150 -1.08 -12.11 7.52
C GLY A 150 -2.24 -12.68 6.72
N ASP A 151 -3.46 -12.39 7.17
CA ASP A 151 -4.67 -12.74 6.44
C ASP A 151 -4.69 -12.01 5.08
N PRO A 152 -4.82 -12.74 3.96
CA PRO A 152 -4.80 -12.15 2.63
C PRO A 152 -6.14 -11.51 2.20
N GLN A 153 -7.13 -11.37 3.08
CA GLN A 153 -8.38 -10.67 2.74
C GLN A 153 -8.17 -9.17 2.42
N PRO A 154 -9.01 -8.59 1.55
CA PRO A 154 -9.05 -7.14 1.34
C PRO A 154 -9.38 -6.39 2.62
N TYR A 155 -8.89 -5.15 2.74
CA TYR A 155 -9.05 -4.31 3.92
C TYR A 155 -9.59 -2.92 3.58
N VAL A 156 -9.91 -2.13 4.60
CA VAL A 156 -10.56 -0.84 4.46
C VAL A 156 -9.52 0.24 4.11
N SER A 157 -9.88 1.11 3.16
CA SER A 157 -9.05 2.25 2.75
C SER A 157 -8.78 3.19 3.92
N GLY A 158 -7.55 3.65 4.03
CA GLY A 158 -7.14 4.66 5.00
C GLY A 158 -7.33 6.09 4.49
N GLY A 159 -7.58 6.26 3.18
CA GLY A 159 -7.77 7.57 2.58
C GLY A 159 -9.22 8.06 2.66
N VAL A 160 -9.40 9.37 2.84
CA VAL A 160 -10.72 10.02 2.95
C VAL A 160 -11.19 10.58 1.61
N GLY A 161 -12.44 10.31 1.20
CA GLY A 161 -13.06 10.84 -0.03
C GLY A 161 -13.11 9.85 -1.21
N ALA A 162 -13.55 10.30 -2.39
CA ALA A 162 -13.47 9.51 -3.62
C ALA A 162 -11.99 9.39 -4.08
N PRO A 163 -11.56 8.26 -4.67
CA PRO A 163 -10.31 8.17 -5.40
C PRO A 163 -10.43 8.82 -6.78
#